data_AF-A0AAE0XTM9-F1
#
_entry.id   AF-A0AAE0XTM9-F1
#
_cell.length_a   1.000
_cell.length_b   1.000
_cell.length_c   1.000
_cell.angle_alpha   90.00
_cell.angle_beta   90.00
_cell.angle_gamma   90.00
#
_symmetry.space_group_name_H-M   'P 1'
#
loop_
_entity.id
_entity.type
_entity.pdbx_description
1 polymer ?
#
loop_
_entity_poly.entity_id
_entity_poly.type
_entity_poly.pdbx_seq_one_letter_code
_entity_poly.pdbx_strand_id
1 'polypeptide(L)'
;MVAFKGRLSFKQYMPAKPTKWGIKIWSVCDARLGYCLGYDVYTGKASRKNPRKPLGFEVVDSLCSPHFGKGHHVYVDRFFNSVDLAEHLSENGTYLCGTIMSNRKGLSPVMK
;
A
#
# COMPACT_ATOMS: atom_id res chain seq x y z
N MET A 1 8.96 -6.16 -7.60
CA MET A 1 8.39 -7.31 -8.34
C MET A 1 9.49 -8.34 -8.46
N VAL A 2 9.21 -9.58 -8.08
CA VAL A 2 10.17 -10.68 -8.19
C VAL A 2 9.97 -11.35 -9.55
N ALA A 3 11.03 -11.44 -10.35
CA ALA A 3 10.97 -12.00 -11.69
C ALA A 3 10.53 -13.46 -11.66
N PHE A 4 9.43 -13.78 -12.35
CA PHE A 4 8.95 -15.16 -12.42
C PHE A 4 8.12 -15.36 -13.68
N LYS A 5 8.49 -16.34 -14.52
CA LYS A 5 7.81 -16.65 -15.78
C LYS A 5 7.03 -17.97 -15.78
N GLY A 6 7.22 -18.83 -14.78
CA GLY A 6 6.54 -20.13 -14.68
C GLY A 6 5.03 -20.05 -14.50
N ARG A 7 4.39 -21.22 -14.38
CA ARG A 7 2.95 -21.34 -14.07
C ARG A 7 2.73 -21.06 -12.59
N LEU A 8 2.08 -19.94 -12.30
CA LEU A 8 1.68 -19.54 -10.95
C LEU A 8 0.39 -18.72 -11.05
N SER A 9 -0.61 -19.07 -10.25
CA SER A 9 -1.97 -18.53 -10.34
C SER A 9 -2.05 -17.02 -10.08
N PHE A 10 -1.19 -16.49 -9.21
CA PHE A 10 -1.17 -15.08 -8.81
C PHE A 10 -0.02 -14.26 -9.41
N LYS A 11 0.67 -14.80 -10.41
CA LYS A 11 1.64 -14.02 -11.20
C LYS A 11 0.94 -12.79 -11.79
N GLN A 12 1.59 -11.64 -11.71
CA GLN A 12 1.08 -10.38 -12.21
C GLN A 12 1.85 -9.92 -13.45
N TYR A 13 1.12 -9.28 -14.36
CA TYR A 13 1.69 -8.52 -15.47
C TYR A 13 1.66 -7.02 -15.13
N MET A 14 2.81 -6.35 -15.19
CA MET A 14 2.95 -4.91 -14.95
C MET A 14 3.79 -4.28 -16.08
N PRO A 15 3.17 -3.69 -17.12
CA PRO A 15 3.88 -3.27 -18.33
C PRO A 15 4.92 -2.17 -18.09
N ALA A 16 4.68 -1.31 -17.10
CA ALA A 16 5.56 -0.19 -16.75
C ALA A 16 6.74 -0.57 -15.83
N LYS A 17 6.96 -1.87 -15.54
CA LYS A 17 8.10 -2.34 -14.74
C LYS A 17 9.15 -3.01 -15.65
N PRO A 18 10.46 -2.92 -15.32
CA PRO A 18 11.52 -3.56 -16.10
C PRO A 18 11.25 -5.06 -16.27
N THR A 19 10.90 -5.73 -15.17
CA THR A 19 10.36 -7.08 -15.19
C THR A 19 8.84 -7.02 -15.29
N LYS A 20 8.29 -7.30 -16.48
CA LYS A 20 6.86 -7.20 -16.75
C LYS A 20 6.03 -8.34 -16.13
N TRP A 21 6.60 -9.54 -16.03
CA TRP A 21 5.93 -10.73 -15.48
C TRP A 21 6.62 -11.17 -14.20
N GLY A 22 5.86 -11.31 -13.11
CA GLY A 22 6.44 -11.74 -11.85
C GLY A 22 5.47 -11.79 -10.67
N ILE A 23 6.04 -12.00 -9.49
CA ILE A 23 5.31 -11.99 -8.22
C ILE A 23 5.34 -10.55 -7.68
N LYS A 24 4.16 -10.02 -7.38
CA LYS A 24 4.01 -8.69 -6.79
C LYS A 24 4.11 -8.82 -5.26
N ILE A 25 4.99 -8.02 -4.67
CA ILE A 25 5.21 -7.93 -3.23
C ILE A 25 5.04 -6.46 -2.84
N TRP A 26 4.28 -6.20 -1.80
CA TRP A 26 4.23 -4.92 -1.11
C TRP A 26 5.17 -4.98 0.08
N SER A 27 5.84 -3.88 0.39
CA SER A 27 6.79 -3.83 1.50
C SER A 27 6.74 -2.48 2.18
N VAL A 28 6.93 -2.49 3.49
CA VAL A 28 7.23 -1.29 4.28
C VAL A 28 8.71 -1.32 4.62
N CYS A 29 9.38 -0.21 4.35
CA CYS A 29 10.81 -0.07 4.55
C CYS A 29 11.13 1.19 5.34
N ASP A 30 12.22 1.15 6.10
CA ASP A 30 12.81 2.35 6.66
C ASP A 30 13.30 3.27 5.54
N ALA A 31 12.86 4.53 5.55
CA ALA A 31 13.13 5.47 4.48
C ALA A 31 14.61 5.92 4.42
N ARG A 32 15.33 5.84 5.54
CA ARG A 32 16.73 6.31 5.64
C ARG A 32 17.72 5.19 5.37
N LEU A 33 17.48 4.01 5.95
CA LEU A 33 18.38 2.86 5.90
C LEU A 33 18.03 1.90 4.76
N GLY A 34 16.82 1.99 4.20
CA GLY A 34 16.34 1.04 3.20
C GLY A 34 16.01 -0.36 3.77
N TYR A 35 16.00 -0.50 5.10
CA TYR A 35 15.75 -1.79 5.74
C TYR A 35 14.28 -2.22 5.58
N CYS A 36 14.05 -3.46 5.16
CA CYS A 36 12.70 -4.01 5.00
C CYS A 36 12.14 -4.40 6.38
N LEU A 37 11.14 -3.65 6.85
CA LEU A 37 10.49 -3.89 8.14
C LEU A 37 9.41 -4.98 8.05
N GLY A 38 8.78 -5.10 6.88
CA GLY A 38 7.75 -6.11 6.63
C GLY A 38 7.32 -6.12 5.16
N TYR A 39 6.71 -7.22 4.74
CA TYR A 39 6.20 -7.37 3.39
C TYR A 39 4.95 -8.26 3.34
N ASP A 40 4.19 -8.09 2.26
CA ASP A 40 3.00 -8.88 1.95
C ASP A 40 3.01 -9.29 0.47
N VAL A 41 2.73 -10.56 0.21
CA VAL A 41 2.74 -11.13 -1.15
C VAL A 41 1.35 -11.01 -1.75
N TYR A 42 1.23 -10.30 -2.86
CA TYR A 42 -0.06 -10.14 -3.52
C TYR A 42 -0.46 -11.42 -4.26
N THR A 43 -1.46 -12.11 -3.72
CA THR A 43 -1.99 -13.38 -4.26
C THR A 43 -3.26 -13.21 -5.12
N GLY A 44 -3.68 -11.98 -5.42
CA GLY A 44 -4.85 -11.69 -6.25
C GLY A 44 -6.19 -11.80 -5.53
N LYS A 45 -6.48 -12.97 -4.94
CA LYS A 45 -7.74 -13.29 -4.23
C LYS A 45 -7.51 -13.65 -2.76
N ALA A 46 -6.68 -12.88 -2.07
CA ALA A 46 -6.53 -13.05 -0.63
C ALA A 46 -7.88 -12.80 0.07
N SER A 47 -8.16 -13.57 1.12
CA SER A 47 -9.31 -13.29 2.01
C SER A 47 -9.08 -11.92 2.63
N ARG A 48 -9.95 -10.97 2.30
CA ARG A 48 -9.84 -9.59 2.75
C ARG A 48 -10.29 -9.50 4.20
N LYS A 49 -9.44 -8.97 5.08
CA LYS A 49 -9.77 -8.78 6.50
C LYS A 49 -10.99 -7.89 6.68
N ASN A 50 -11.14 -6.85 5.85
CA ASN A 50 -12.26 -5.94 5.89
C ASN A 50 -12.77 -5.60 4.47
N PRO A 51 -13.78 -6.32 3.98
CA PRO A 51 -14.34 -6.11 2.64
C PRO A 51 -14.82 -4.67 2.36
N ARG A 52 -15.14 -3.89 3.41
CA ARG A 52 -15.64 -2.52 3.29
C ARG A 52 -14.55 -1.49 2.96
N LYS A 53 -13.30 -1.75 3.33
CA LYS A 53 -12.18 -0.87 3.02
C LYS A 53 -11.65 -1.16 1.61
N PRO A 54 -10.86 -0.28 0.98
CA PRO A 54 -10.16 -0.61 -0.26
C PRO A 54 -8.89 -1.43 0.01
N LEU A 55 -8.40 -2.17 -0.99
CA LEU A 55 -7.19 -2.99 -0.88
C LEU A 55 -5.96 -2.20 -0.43
N GLY A 56 -5.79 -0.97 -0.96
CA GLY A 56 -4.66 -0.11 -0.58
C GLY A 56 -4.65 0.23 0.92
N PHE A 57 -5.83 0.43 1.51
CA PHE A 57 -5.97 0.68 2.95
C PHE A 57 -5.52 -0.53 3.75
N GLU A 58 -6.03 -1.73 3.43
CA GLU A 58 -5.71 -2.96 4.17
C GLU A 58 -4.21 -3.27 4.14
N VAL A 59 -3.55 -3.04 3.00
CA VAL A 59 -2.12 -3.29 2.85
C VAL A 59 -1.32 -2.34 3.75
N VAL A 60 -1.62 -1.05 3.72
CA VAL A 60 -0.90 -0.06 4.55
C VAL A 60 -1.15 -0.32 6.03
N ASP A 61 -2.41 -0.53 6.42
CA ASP A 61 -2.78 -0.83 7.81
C ASP A 61 -2.07 -2.10 8.32
N SER A 62 -2.11 -3.19 7.55
CA SER A 62 -1.49 -4.44 7.97
C SER A 62 0.04 -4.35 8.05
N LEU A 63 0.69 -3.61 7.16
CA LEU A 63 2.15 -3.45 7.17
C LEU A 63 2.61 -2.44 8.23
N CYS A 64 1.82 -1.42 8.53
CA CYS A 64 2.21 -0.35 9.46
C CYS A 64 1.78 -0.60 10.90
N SER A 65 0.76 -1.44 11.16
CA SER A 65 0.24 -1.69 12.50
C SER A 65 1.28 -2.11 13.56
N PRO A 66 2.35 -2.88 13.26
CA PRO A 66 3.41 -3.16 14.24
C PRO A 66 4.22 -1.92 14.67
N HIS A 67 4.04 -0.80 13.98
CA HIS A 67 4.79 0.44 14.15
C HIS A 67 3.91 1.66 14.51
N PHE A 68 2.63 1.44 14.84
CA PHE A 68 1.70 2.48 15.30
C PHE A 68 2.11 3.07 16.66
N GLY A 69 1.60 4.27 16.96
CA GLY A 69 1.82 4.98 18.22
C GLY A 69 3.23 5.56 18.41
N LYS A 70 4.07 5.53 17.35
CA LYS A 70 5.46 5.98 17.41
C LYS A 70 5.71 7.35 16.74
N GLY A 71 4.67 7.99 16.22
CA GLY A 71 4.79 9.29 15.53
C GLY A 71 5.49 9.21 14.17
N HIS A 72 5.54 8.02 13.56
CA HIS A 72 6.19 7.83 12.26
C HIS A 72 5.39 8.50 11.14
N HIS A 73 6.10 8.91 10.08
CA HIS A 73 5.52 9.34 8.82
C HIS A 73 5.67 8.24 7.77
N VAL A 74 4.55 7.76 7.25
CA VAL A 74 4.49 6.76 6.19
C VAL A 74 4.32 7.47 4.85
N TYR A 75 5.24 7.21 3.94
CA TYR A 75 5.22 7.74 2.57
C TYR A 75 4.69 6.67 1.63
N VAL A 76 3.63 6.98 0.89
CA VAL A 76 2.95 6.01 0.01
C VAL A 76 2.75 6.53 -1.42
N ASP A 77 2.63 5.59 -2.35
CA ASP A 77 2.16 5.88 -3.71
C ASP A 77 0.65 6.23 -3.73
N ARG A 78 0.21 6.93 -4.78
CA ARG A 78 -1.20 7.29 -5.02
C ARG A 78 -2.17 6.11 -5.02
N PHE A 79 -1.70 4.90 -5.34
CA PHE A 79 -2.52 3.69 -5.27
C PHE A 79 -3.00 3.39 -3.84
N PHE A 80 -2.20 3.71 -2.83
CA PHE A 80 -2.54 3.44 -1.43
C PHE A 80 -3.22 4.63 -0.75
N ASN A 81 -2.98 5.84 -1.23
CA ASN A 81 -3.44 7.05 -0.56
C ASN A 81 -4.97 7.28 -0.69
N SER A 82 -5.58 7.71 0.42
CA SER A 82 -6.98 8.13 0.54
C SER A 82 -7.19 8.91 1.84
N VAL A 83 -8.19 9.81 1.88
CA VAL A 83 -8.57 10.59 3.07
C VAL A 83 -8.86 9.68 4.27
N ASP A 84 -9.69 8.65 4.06
CA ASP A 84 -10.03 7.64 5.08
C ASP A 84 -8.81 6.91 5.67
N LEU A 85 -7.76 6.70 4.87
CA LEU A 85 -6.51 6.11 5.37
C LEU A 85 -5.71 7.11 6.21
N ALA A 86 -5.69 8.38 5.80
CA ALA A 86 -4.98 9.42 6.54
C ALA A 86 -5.58 9.63 7.94
N GLU A 87 -6.91 9.66 8.04
CA GLU A 87 -7.65 9.76 9.31
C GLU A 87 -7.34 8.56 10.20
N HIS A 88 -7.51 7.34 9.68
CA HIS A 88 -7.23 6.10 10.42
C HIS A 88 -5.79 6.03 10.94
N LEU A 89 -4.79 6.40 10.13
CA LEU A 89 -3.40 6.40 10.58
C LEU A 89 -3.16 7.45 11.67
N SER A 90 -3.75 8.65 11.52
CA SER A 90 -3.60 9.74 12.48
C SER A 90 -4.17 9.35 13.85
N GLU A 91 -5.33 8.68 13.89
CA GLU A 91 -5.91 8.12 15.10
C GLU A 91 -4.99 7.08 15.78
N ASN A 92 -4.17 6.40 14.99
CA ASN A 92 -3.17 5.43 15.46
C ASN A 92 -1.75 6.02 15.64
N GLY A 93 -1.63 7.34 15.78
CA GLY A 93 -0.35 8.01 16.04
C GLY A 93 0.68 7.83 14.92
N THR A 94 0.21 7.74 13.68
CA THR A 94 1.01 7.57 12.47
C THR A 94 0.53 8.55 11.40
N TYR A 95 1.43 9.21 10.68
CA TYR A 95 1.06 10.25 9.73
C TYR A 95 1.25 9.77 8.29
N LEU A 96 0.38 10.21 7.38
CA LEU A 96 0.42 9.81 5.98
C LEU A 96 0.92 10.95 5.10
N CYS A 97 1.85 10.64 4.19
CA CYS A 97 2.28 11.54 3.14
C CYS A 97 2.31 10.82 1.79
N GLY A 98 1.96 11.51 0.72
CA GLY A 98 2.03 10.98 -0.63
C GLY A 98 1.09 11.72 -1.58
N THR A 99 1.25 11.44 -2.87
CA THR A 99 0.31 11.92 -3.88
C THR A 99 -1.03 11.21 -3.75
N ILE A 100 -2.13 11.84 -4.16
CA ILE A 100 -3.46 11.24 -4.21
C ILE A 100 -4.02 11.32 -5.64
N MET A 101 -4.82 10.33 -6.07
CA MET A 101 -5.51 10.44 -7.36
C MET A 101 -6.66 11.43 -7.26
N SER A 102 -6.81 12.34 -8.23
CA SER A 102 -7.85 13.39 -8.25
C SER A 102 -9.27 12.82 -8.19
N ASN A 103 -9.47 11.59 -8.70
CA ASN A 103 -10.75 10.89 -8.67
C ASN A 103 -11.00 10.09 -7.36
N ARG A 104 -10.18 10.23 -6.32
CA ARG A 104 -10.44 9.56 -5.03
C ARG A 104 -11.69 10.11 -4.36
N LYS A 105 -12.47 9.21 -3.75
CA LYS A 105 -13.57 9.57 -2.86
C LYS A 105 -13.03 10.27 -1.61
N GLY A 106 -13.80 11.22 -1.08
CA GLY A 106 -13.43 12.02 0.09
C GLY A 106 -12.69 13.32 -0.22
N LEU A 107 -12.21 13.52 -1.45
CA LEU A 107 -11.62 14.81 -1.85
C LEU A 107 -12.71 15.88 -2.04
N SER A 108 -12.46 17.06 -1.48
CA SER A 108 -13.28 18.26 -1.68
C SER A 108 -13.38 18.59 -3.17
N PRO A 109 -14.55 19.02 -3.68
CA PRO A 109 -14.70 19.46 -5.07
C PRO A 109 -13.70 20.55 -5.50
N VAL A 110 -13.25 21.39 -4.57
CA VAL A 110 -12.28 22.47 -4.83
C VAL A 110 -10.87 21.92 -5.12
N MET A 111 -10.57 20.70 -4.66
CA MET A 111 -9.26 20.05 -4.86
C MET A 111 -9.22 19.14 -6.10
N LYS A 112 -10.28 19.09 -6.90
CA LYS A 112 -10.41 18.19 -8.06
C LYS A 112 -10.01 18.85 -9.37
#